data_AF-A0A5N7CNZ5-F1
#
_entry.id   AF-A0A5N7CNZ5-F1
#
_cell.length_a   1.000
_cell.length_b   1.000
_cell.length_c   1.000
_cell.angle_alpha   90.00
_cell.angle_beta   90.00
_cell.angle_gamma   90.00
#
_symmetry.space_group_name_H-M   'P 1'
#
loop_
_entity.id
_entity.type
_entity.pdbx_description
1 polymer ?
#
loop_
_entity_poly.entity_id
_entity_poly.type
_entity_poly.pdbx_seq_one_letter_code
_entity_poly.pdbx_strand_id
1 'polypeptide(L)'
;MIPLSFAASFFYLYITGSVFFDTAHYLLHQWSKSQWRFLRWLSWCHQFHHLYYNRSLKFNDRYLRQNAWISLPLEMFSKILGSIVGWFLARSLITDTNGNPDTMPLVAVSAFEFIRTTVVIGMSGRDSNHITFDTVPKDRSWLFVGPEFHALHHVYPDRYMGSMVKLFDWVMGTAYSVRNKKVVITGGSGAFGRAIQGQLLSEGVKDIQKLRFGKDWTHHDFSRVGPIFENADILILTHGTKGLDAMNANCNSTIRLIELFLEQKGLGKGGPRKTVPEIWYVGSEIEIHPAWGIPEMQRYSASKRAFMPYARALYEDPRVIYRHIVPAAFDSSMGKAIVSADWAAGVAMWWIRRGAYYVPVTYSGLAFLHFFKFLYLVRPDVSAASKLK
;
A
#
# COMPACT_ATOMS: atom_id res chain seq x y z
N MET A 1 37.53 -12.09 9.74
CA MET A 1 36.46 -12.27 8.74
C MET A 1 36.75 -11.41 7.52
N ILE A 2 36.49 -11.88 6.28
CA ILE A 2 36.58 -11.05 5.07
C ILE A 2 35.51 -9.94 5.13
N PRO A 3 35.81 -8.68 4.74
CA PRO A 3 34.87 -7.55 4.86
C PRO A 3 33.47 -7.82 4.26
N LEU A 4 33.41 -8.53 3.13
CA LEU A 4 32.15 -8.89 2.47
C LEU A 4 31.30 -9.86 3.32
N SER A 5 31.93 -10.85 3.94
CA SER A 5 31.25 -11.80 4.84
C SER A 5 30.73 -11.09 6.10
N PHE A 6 31.45 -10.08 6.57
CA PHE A 6 31.03 -9.27 7.72
C PHE A 6 29.81 -8.44 7.35
N ALA A 7 29.87 -7.71 6.24
CA ALA A 7 28.75 -6.92 5.75
C ALA A 7 27.50 -7.78 5.54
N ALA A 8 27.63 -8.93 4.86
CA ALA A 8 26.51 -9.85 4.65
C ALA A 8 25.89 -10.35 5.96
N SER A 9 26.73 -10.76 6.92
CA SER A 9 26.27 -11.20 8.24
C SER A 9 25.61 -10.07 9.02
N PHE A 10 26.18 -8.86 8.98
CA PHE A 10 25.61 -7.66 9.62
C PHE A 10 24.22 -7.36 9.05
N PHE A 11 24.07 -7.28 7.73
CA PHE A 11 22.78 -6.98 7.09
C PHE A 11 21.75 -8.08 7.36
N TYR A 12 22.14 -9.35 7.32
CA TYR A 12 21.26 -10.46 7.69
C TYR A 12 20.75 -10.32 9.13
N LEU A 13 21.64 -10.09 10.09
CA LEU A 13 21.29 -9.94 11.51
C LEU A 13 20.44 -8.69 11.77
N TYR A 14 20.69 -7.61 11.03
CA TYR A 14 19.89 -6.39 11.09
C TYR A 14 18.47 -6.62 10.54
N ILE A 15 18.34 -7.29 9.40
CA ILE A 15 17.03 -7.62 8.80
C ILE A 15 16.25 -8.57 9.69
N THR A 16 16.89 -9.62 10.22
CA THR A 16 16.22 -10.55 11.16
C THR A 16 15.76 -9.85 12.44
N GLY A 17 16.57 -8.93 12.98
CA GLY A 17 16.17 -8.04 14.08
C GLY A 17 14.94 -7.20 13.76
N SER A 18 14.91 -6.56 12.57
CA SER A 18 13.75 -5.80 12.09
C SER A 18 12.49 -6.67 11.97
N VAL A 19 12.56 -7.82 11.29
CA VAL A 19 11.41 -8.69 11.06
C VAL A 19 10.86 -9.27 12.37
N PHE A 20 11.75 -9.61 13.31
CA PHE A 20 11.35 -10.06 14.63
C PHE A 20 10.60 -8.94 15.37
N PHE A 21 11.13 -7.72 15.36
CA PHE A 21 10.45 -6.58 15.96
C PHE A 21 9.10 -6.30 15.29
N ASP A 22 9.00 -6.34 13.96
CA ASP A 22 7.73 -6.13 13.24
C ASP A 22 6.68 -7.18 13.64
N THR A 23 7.12 -8.42 13.86
CA THR A 23 6.27 -9.51 14.36
C THR A 23 5.83 -9.24 15.80
N ALA A 24 6.76 -8.88 16.69
CA ALA A 24 6.46 -8.52 18.06
C ALA A 24 5.52 -7.30 18.12
N HIS A 25 5.73 -6.31 17.26
CA HIS A 25 4.93 -5.10 17.12
C HIS A 25 3.49 -5.42 16.72
N TYR A 26 3.30 -6.27 15.71
CA TYR A 26 1.98 -6.79 15.36
C TYR A 26 1.30 -7.47 16.55
N LEU A 27 2.03 -8.33 17.28
CA LEU A 27 1.51 -9.02 18.46
C LEU A 27 1.17 -8.07 19.61
N LEU A 28 1.98 -7.04 19.85
CA LEU A 28 1.75 -6.02 20.86
C LEU A 28 0.40 -5.32 20.64
N HIS A 29 0.03 -5.05 19.38
CA HIS A 29 -1.31 -4.52 19.06
C HIS A 29 -2.43 -5.52 19.38
N GLN A 30 -2.25 -6.80 19.03
CA GLN A 30 -3.24 -7.85 19.34
C GLN A 30 -3.39 -8.08 20.85
N TRP A 31 -2.30 -7.97 21.61
CA TRP A 31 -2.27 -8.22 23.03
C TRP A 31 -2.93 -7.14 23.88
N SER A 32 -3.30 -5.99 23.29
CA SER A 32 -4.06 -4.93 23.98
C SER A 32 -5.36 -5.45 24.64
N LYS A 33 -5.96 -6.50 24.06
CA LYS A 33 -7.18 -7.17 24.54
C LYS A 33 -6.92 -8.59 25.06
N SER A 34 -5.67 -8.98 25.27
CA SER A 34 -5.32 -10.32 25.75
C SER A 34 -5.91 -10.57 27.14
N GLN A 35 -6.24 -11.83 27.47
CA GLN A 35 -6.67 -12.23 28.81
C GLN A 35 -5.52 -12.18 29.84
N TRP A 36 -4.28 -12.25 29.38
CA TRP A 36 -3.08 -12.32 30.21
C TRP A 36 -2.60 -10.92 30.59
N ARG A 37 -2.51 -10.63 31.90
CA ARG A 37 -2.11 -9.31 32.42
C ARG A 37 -0.74 -8.87 31.90
N PHE A 38 0.21 -9.79 31.83
CA PHE A 38 1.56 -9.52 31.35
C PHE A 38 1.59 -9.09 29.88
N LEU A 39 0.85 -9.78 29.00
CA LEU A 39 0.78 -9.44 27.57
C LEU A 39 0.10 -8.07 27.36
N ARG A 40 -0.94 -7.76 28.14
CA ARG A 40 -1.55 -6.42 28.13
C ARG A 40 -0.59 -5.35 28.61
N TRP A 41 0.23 -5.65 29.62
CA TRP A 41 1.25 -4.72 30.12
C TRP A 41 2.31 -4.42 29.05
N LEU A 42 2.82 -5.44 28.35
CA LEU A 42 3.74 -5.23 27.21
C LEU A 42 3.11 -4.35 26.12
N SER A 43 1.86 -4.65 25.74
CA SER A 43 1.09 -3.82 24.79
C SER A 43 0.98 -2.36 25.25
N TRP A 44 0.72 -2.14 26.55
CA TRP A 44 0.62 -0.81 27.13
C TRP A 44 1.95 -0.06 27.13
N CYS A 45 3.08 -0.73 27.37
CA CYS A 45 4.41 -0.14 27.23
C CYS A 45 4.64 0.41 25.82
N HIS A 46 4.28 -0.36 24.79
CA HIS A 46 4.33 0.06 23.38
C HIS A 46 3.38 1.23 23.06
N GLN A 47 2.22 1.29 23.71
CA GLN A 47 1.28 2.39 23.49
C GLN A 47 1.85 3.77 23.82
N PHE A 48 2.87 3.89 24.68
CA PHE A 48 3.50 5.18 24.94
C PHE A 48 4.09 5.83 23.68
N HIS A 49 4.57 5.02 22.72
CA HIS A 49 4.98 5.50 21.40
C HIS A 49 3.83 6.17 20.65
N HIS A 50 2.69 5.48 20.55
CA HIS A 50 1.48 6.00 19.90
C HIS A 50 0.80 7.13 20.67
N LEU A 51 1.03 7.23 21.98
CA LEU A 51 0.53 8.34 22.78
C LEU A 51 1.42 9.57 22.61
N TYR A 52 2.73 9.37 22.48
CA TYR A 52 3.70 10.42 22.22
C TYR A 52 3.57 10.96 20.80
N TYR A 53 3.66 10.13 19.77
CA TYR A 53 3.36 10.51 18.39
C TYR A 53 2.02 9.88 17.99
N ASN A 54 0.97 10.69 17.97
CA ASN A 54 -0.40 10.19 17.97
C ASN A 54 -1.00 10.00 16.57
N ARG A 55 -2.23 9.47 16.51
CA ARG A 55 -2.99 9.28 15.26
C ARG A 55 -3.25 10.56 14.48
N SER A 56 -3.16 11.72 15.15
CA SER A 56 -3.24 13.04 14.51
C SER A 56 -1.90 13.50 13.93
N LEU A 57 -0.85 12.68 14.07
CA LEU A 57 0.52 12.88 13.58
C LEU A 57 1.18 14.11 14.19
N LYS A 58 0.89 14.34 15.47
CA LYS A 58 1.47 15.40 16.30
C LYS A 58 2.09 14.79 17.55
N PHE A 59 3.11 15.46 18.07
CA PHE A 59 3.77 15.07 19.30
C PHE A 59 2.98 15.53 20.53
N ASN A 60 2.98 14.72 21.57
CA ASN A 60 2.37 15.01 22.86
C ASN A 60 3.41 14.85 23.96
N ASP A 61 4.04 15.96 24.35
CA ASP A 61 5.16 15.97 25.29
C ASP A 61 4.81 15.43 26.68
N ARG A 62 3.51 15.28 27.01
CA ARG A 62 3.05 14.56 28.21
C ARG A 62 3.64 13.15 28.32
N TYR A 63 3.85 12.49 27.18
CA TYR A 63 4.32 11.11 27.12
C TYR A 63 5.80 10.98 26.74
N LEU A 64 6.53 12.11 26.64
CA LEU A 64 7.93 12.12 26.18
C LEU A 64 8.82 11.20 27.03
N ARG A 65 8.71 11.30 28.36
CA ARG A 65 9.53 10.48 29.28
C ARG A 65 9.20 9.00 29.17
N GLN A 66 7.92 8.65 29.07
CA GLN A 66 7.49 7.26 28.95
C GLN A 66 7.91 6.68 27.59
N ASN A 67 7.83 7.45 26.51
CA ASN A 67 8.36 7.03 25.22
C ASN A 67 9.88 6.77 25.31
N ALA A 68 10.64 7.71 25.88
CA ALA A 68 12.09 7.63 25.99
C ALA A 68 12.59 6.46 26.86
N TRP A 69 11.94 6.20 28.00
CA TRP A 69 12.43 5.24 29.00
C TRP A 69 11.72 3.88 28.96
N ILE A 70 10.60 3.76 28.27
CA ILE A 70 9.81 2.51 28.22
C ILE A 70 9.66 2.01 26.79
N SER A 71 9.06 2.80 25.89
CA SER A 71 8.74 2.31 24.55
C SER A 71 9.98 2.12 23.69
N LEU A 72 10.84 3.14 23.56
CA LEU A 72 12.05 3.04 22.73
C LEU A 72 13.02 1.94 23.21
N PRO A 73 13.29 1.77 24.51
CA PRO A 73 14.08 0.64 25.00
C PRO A 73 13.43 -0.72 24.73
N LEU A 74 12.10 -0.84 24.80
CA LEU A 74 11.38 -2.06 24.46
C LEU A 74 11.56 -2.43 22.98
N GLU A 75 11.46 -1.45 22.08
CA GLU A 75 11.71 -1.66 20.65
C GLU A 75 13.15 -2.11 20.38
N MET A 76 14.12 -1.41 20.99
CA MET A 76 15.55 -1.73 20.89
C MET A 76 15.84 -3.16 21.37
N PHE A 77 15.34 -3.53 22.56
CA PHE A 77 15.53 -4.87 23.10
C PHE A 77 14.95 -5.94 22.18
N SER A 78 13.77 -5.69 21.61
CA SER A 78 13.12 -6.60 20.67
C SER A 78 13.96 -6.81 19.41
N LYS A 79 14.56 -5.74 18.84
CA LYS A 79 15.44 -5.85 17.67
C LYS A 79 16.71 -6.62 17.99
N ILE A 80 17.37 -6.32 19.11
CA ILE A 80 18.58 -7.05 19.55
C ILE A 80 18.26 -8.53 19.77
N LEU A 81 17.14 -8.86 20.42
CA LEU A 81 16.69 -10.24 20.61
C LEU A 81 16.45 -10.93 19.26
N GLY A 82 15.83 -10.23 18.31
CA GLY A 82 15.65 -10.73 16.94
C GLY A 82 16.98 -11.03 16.23
N SER A 83 17.98 -10.17 16.38
CA SER A 83 19.33 -10.42 15.85
C SER A 83 20.00 -11.61 16.53
N ILE A 84 19.82 -11.79 17.84
CA ILE A 84 20.32 -12.99 18.56
C ILE A 84 19.66 -14.26 18.02
N VAL A 85 18.34 -14.25 17.84
CA VAL A 85 17.59 -15.37 17.23
C VAL A 85 18.09 -15.64 15.81
N GLY A 86 18.28 -14.60 15.00
CA GLY A 86 18.86 -14.71 13.66
C GLY A 86 20.26 -15.33 13.68
N TRP A 87 21.10 -14.97 14.64
CA TRP A 87 22.43 -15.57 14.79
C TRP A 87 22.36 -17.06 15.15
N PHE A 88 21.46 -17.47 16.05
CA PHE A 88 21.24 -18.88 16.35
C PHE A 88 20.71 -19.66 15.13
N LEU A 89 19.80 -19.06 14.34
CA LEU A 89 19.31 -19.65 13.10
C LEU A 89 20.45 -19.85 12.09
N ALA A 90 21.26 -18.82 11.86
CA ALA A 90 22.43 -18.93 11.00
C ALA A 90 23.39 -20.02 11.49
N ARG A 91 23.65 -20.09 12.80
CA ARG A 91 24.47 -21.14 13.41
C ARG A 91 23.91 -22.52 13.13
N SER A 92 22.60 -22.72 13.28
CA SER A 92 21.94 -24.02 13.06
C SER A 92 21.94 -24.48 11.60
N LEU A 93 22.00 -23.54 10.65
CA LEU A 93 22.02 -23.84 9.21
C LEU A 93 23.44 -24.08 8.66
N ILE A 94 24.46 -23.59 9.36
CA ILE A 94 25.87 -23.64 8.95
C ILE A 94 26.61 -24.83 9.60
N THR A 95 25.93 -25.62 10.44
CA THR A 95 26.52 -26.70 11.28
C THR A 95 27.32 -27.77 10.52
N ASP A 96 27.12 -27.96 9.21
CA ASP A 96 27.91 -28.90 8.39
C ASP A 96 29.28 -28.36 7.97
N THR A 97 29.54 -27.07 8.17
CA THR A 97 30.87 -26.47 7.98
C THR A 97 31.48 -26.17 9.35
N ASN A 98 32.73 -26.59 9.59
CA ASN A 98 33.44 -26.53 10.88
C ASN A 98 33.60 -25.12 11.54
N GLY A 99 32.89 -24.09 11.11
CA GLY A 99 32.93 -22.74 11.66
C GLY A 99 31.66 -22.38 12.42
N ASN A 100 31.78 -22.07 13.72
CA ASN A 100 30.74 -21.28 14.38
C ASN A 100 30.67 -19.90 13.69
N PRO A 101 29.49 -19.36 13.40
CA PRO A 101 29.37 -18.01 12.86
C PRO A 101 30.00 -17.03 13.87
N ASP A 102 30.87 -16.15 13.36
CA ASP A 102 31.53 -15.13 14.16
C ASP A 102 30.49 -14.31 14.93
N THR A 103 30.82 -13.98 16.17
CA THR A 103 29.96 -13.16 17.05
C THR A 103 30.13 -11.67 16.80
N MET A 104 31.20 -11.26 16.10
CA MET A 104 31.51 -9.84 15.88
C MET A 104 30.40 -9.07 15.12
N PRO A 105 29.77 -9.61 14.06
CA PRO A 105 28.62 -8.95 13.42
C PRO A 105 27.43 -8.76 14.37
N LEU A 106 27.17 -9.71 15.26
CA LEU A 106 26.09 -9.62 16.25
C LEU A 106 26.35 -8.51 17.27
N VAL A 107 27.60 -8.43 17.78
CA VAL A 107 28.03 -7.34 18.67
C VAL A 107 27.89 -5.99 17.96
N ALA A 108 28.32 -5.90 16.70
CA ALA A 108 28.23 -4.67 15.93
C ALA A 108 26.78 -4.22 15.68
N VAL A 109 25.87 -5.12 15.29
CA VAL A 109 24.44 -4.80 15.13
C VAL A 109 23.81 -4.39 16.46
N SER A 110 24.15 -5.07 17.55
CA SER A 110 23.63 -4.74 18.88
C SER A 110 24.09 -3.36 19.34
N ALA A 111 25.37 -3.04 19.13
CA ALA A 111 25.92 -1.71 19.40
C ALA A 111 25.27 -0.64 18.52
N PHE A 112 25.06 -0.92 17.24
CA PHE A 112 24.36 -0.02 16.32
C PHE A 112 22.94 0.31 16.79
N GLU A 113 22.13 -0.69 17.16
CA GLU A 113 20.76 -0.47 17.64
C GLU A 113 20.72 0.31 18.97
N PHE A 114 21.70 0.04 19.85
CA PHE A 114 21.84 0.79 21.10
C PHE A 114 22.18 2.27 20.86
N ILE A 115 23.19 2.53 20.02
CA ILE A 115 23.61 3.89 19.66
C ILE A 115 22.46 4.62 18.97
N ARG A 116 21.82 4.00 17.98
CA ARG A 116 20.67 4.55 17.26
C ARG A 116 19.56 4.95 18.23
N THR A 117 19.14 4.04 19.11
CA THR A 117 18.08 4.31 20.09
C THR A 117 18.46 5.47 21.02
N THR A 118 19.71 5.51 21.48
CA THR A 118 20.22 6.59 22.34
C THR A 118 20.18 7.95 21.61
N VAL A 119 20.57 7.99 20.34
CA VAL A 119 20.47 9.19 19.49
C VAL A 119 19.00 9.62 19.34
N VAL A 120 18.08 8.69 19.07
CA VAL A 120 16.64 8.99 18.96
C VAL A 120 16.10 9.55 20.28
N ILE A 121 16.48 8.98 21.43
CA ILE A 121 16.13 9.52 22.75
C ILE A 121 16.70 10.94 22.93
N GLY A 122 17.96 11.18 22.56
CA GLY A 122 18.59 12.51 22.59
C GLY A 122 17.88 13.53 21.69
N MET A 123 17.29 13.07 20.58
CA MET A 123 16.42 13.85 19.70
C MET A 123 14.97 13.94 20.21
N SER A 124 14.71 13.58 21.47
CA SER A 124 13.36 13.56 22.05
C SER A 124 12.37 12.68 21.27
N GLY A 125 12.83 11.60 20.65
CA GLY A 125 12.00 10.72 19.81
C GLY A 125 11.56 11.32 18.48
N ARG A 126 12.13 12.46 18.06
CA ARG A 126 11.80 13.17 16.81
C ARG A 126 12.85 12.85 15.74
N ASP A 127 12.86 11.61 15.26
CA ASP A 127 13.80 11.14 14.25
C ASP A 127 13.26 11.33 12.80
N SER A 128 14.00 10.84 11.81
CA SER A 128 13.62 10.95 10.40
C SER A 128 12.32 10.23 10.02
N ASN A 129 11.87 9.27 10.85
CA ASN A 129 10.61 8.54 10.64
C ASN A 129 9.44 9.16 11.42
N HIS A 130 9.71 10.06 12.37
CA HIS A 130 8.71 10.78 13.15
C HIS A 130 8.70 12.25 12.76
N ILE A 131 8.03 12.56 11.66
CA ILE A 131 7.77 13.95 11.23
C ILE A 131 6.28 14.22 11.24
N THR A 132 5.88 15.46 11.55
CA THR A 132 4.46 15.81 11.60
C THR A 132 3.87 15.94 10.20
N PHE A 133 2.70 15.35 9.97
CA PHE A 133 1.95 15.53 8.74
C PHE A 133 0.55 16.05 9.03
N ASP A 134 0.07 16.94 8.19
CA ASP A 134 -1.36 17.26 8.16
C ASP A 134 -2.11 16.21 7.34
N THR A 135 -1.54 15.80 6.21
CA THR A 135 -1.95 14.67 5.38
C THR A 135 -0.72 13.89 4.95
N VAL A 136 -0.72 12.57 5.15
CA VAL A 136 0.38 11.68 4.78
C VAL A 136 0.41 11.53 3.26
N PRO A 137 1.51 11.91 2.58
CA PRO A 137 1.65 11.73 1.15
C PRO A 137 1.83 10.24 0.82
N LYS A 138 1.70 9.90 -0.47
CA LYS A 138 1.98 8.55 -0.95
C LYS A 138 3.42 8.16 -0.65
N ASP A 139 3.57 7.06 0.09
CA ASP A 139 4.85 6.39 0.30
C ASP A 139 5.41 5.86 -1.01
N ARG A 140 6.64 6.26 -1.34
CA ARG A 140 7.33 5.95 -2.61
C ARG A 140 8.27 4.76 -2.53
N SER A 141 8.63 4.36 -1.32
CA SER A 141 9.60 3.30 -1.12
C SER A 141 8.92 1.95 -1.25
N TRP A 142 9.45 1.07 -2.09
CA TRP A 142 8.90 -0.28 -2.16
C TRP A 142 9.37 -1.14 -0.98
N LEU A 143 10.67 -1.12 -0.66
CA LEU A 143 11.30 -2.05 0.29
C LEU A 143 11.47 -1.49 1.70
N PHE A 144 11.90 -0.22 1.81
CA PHE A 144 12.28 0.39 3.08
C PHE A 144 11.14 1.21 3.69
N VAL A 145 11.06 1.22 5.00
CA VAL A 145 10.12 2.03 5.77
C VAL A 145 10.69 3.44 5.90
N GLY A 146 9.97 4.41 5.36
CA GLY A 146 10.23 5.84 5.53
C GLY A 146 9.17 6.51 6.41
N PRO A 147 9.26 7.84 6.61
CA PRO A 147 8.33 8.59 7.45
C PRO A 147 6.87 8.47 7.03
N GLU A 148 6.59 8.39 5.73
CA GLU A 148 5.23 8.25 5.22
C GLU A 148 4.60 6.92 5.65
N PHE A 149 5.34 5.81 5.48
CA PHE A 149 4.85 4.48 5.85
C PHE A 149 4.67 4.36 7.36
N HIS A 150 5.61 4.89 8.14
CA HIS A 150 5.49 4.92 9.60
C HIS A 150 4.33 5.80 10.07
N ALA A 151 4.09 6.95 9.43
CA ALA A 151 2.92 7.76 9.72
C ALA A 151 1.60 7.02 9.40
N LEU A 152 1.55 6.26 8.31
CA LEU A 152 0.38 5.41 8.00
C LEU A 152 0.11 4.37 9.09
N HIS A 153 1.15 3.81 9.71
CA HIS A 153 1.00 2.95 10.88
C HIS A 153 0.32 3.69 12.05
N HIS A 154 0.72 4.93 12.35
CA HIS A 154 0.07 5.71 13.39
C HIS A 154 -1.39 6.07 13.06
N VAL A 155 -1.71 6.33 11.78
CA VAL A 155 -3.10 6.53 11.34
C VAL A 155 -3.92 5.24 11.45
N TYR A 156 -3.33 4.09 11.07
CA TYR A 156 -3.95 2.77 11.06
C TYR A 156 -3.12 1.75 11.86
N PRO A 157 -3.19 1.73 13.21
CA PRO A 157 -2.28 0.94 14.03
C PRO A 157 -2.40 -0.58 13.89
N ASP A 158 -3.44 -1.08 13.21
CA ASP A 158 -3.59 -2.50 12.85
C ASP A 158 -2.94 -2.86 11.50
N ARG A 159 -2.29 -1.90 10.83
CA ARG A 159 -1.68 -2.01 9.50
C ARG A 159 -0.30 -1.36 9.46
N TYR A 160 0.46 -1.59 8.38
CA TYR A 160 1.78 -0.96 8.16
C TYR A 160 2.78 -1.24 9.29
N MET A 161 3.08 -2.50 9.58
CA MET A 161 3.82 -2.91 10.80
C MET A 161 5.33 -2.72 10.72
N GLY A 162 5.88 -2.67 9.51
CA GLY A 162 7.31 -2.61 9.24
C GLY A 162 7.98 -1.44 9.94
N SER A 163 9.14 -1.71 10.54
CA SER A 163 9.95 -0.73 11.26
C SER A 163 11.14 -0.20 10.45
N MET A 164 11.77 -1.04 9.63
CA MET A 164 12.89 -0.67 8.74
C MET A 164 12.69 -1.18 7.32
N VAL A 165 12.25 -2.43 7.19
CA VAL A 165 11.90 -3.07 5.91
C VAL A 165 10.44 -3.50 5.95
N LYS A 166 9.80 -3.56 4.78
CA LYS A 166 8.37 -3.92 4.66
C LYS A 166 8.15 -5.43 4.49
N LEU A 167 9.17 -6.24 4.78
CA LEU A 167 9.14 -7.69 4.53
C LEU A 167 8.00 -8.37 5.31
N PHE A 168 7.79 -8.00 6.57
CA PHE A 168 6.66 -8.51 7.35
C PHE A 168 5.33 -8.19 6.66
N ASP A 169 5.13 -6.93 6.25
CA ASP A 169 3.90 -6.50 5.59
C ASP A 169 3.68 -7.16 4.23
N TRP A 170 4.75 -7.47 3.50
CA TRP A 170 4.66 -8.22 2.25
C TRP A 170 4.25 -9.67 2.48
N VAL A 171 4.73 -10.32 3.53
CA VAL A 171 4.36 -11.70 3.83
C VAL A 171 2.93 -11.75 4.35
N MET A 172 2.62 -10.93 5.36
CA MET A 172 1.35 -10.92 6.08
C MET A 172 0.24 -10.15 5.35
N GLY A 173 0.58 -9.32 4.37
CA GLY A 173 -0.38 -8.51 3.63
C GLY A 173 -1.00 -7.41 4.49
N THR A 174 -0.18 -6.59 5.16
CA THR A 174 -0.64 -5.52 6.07
C THR A 174 -0.35 -4.10 5.58
N ALA A 175 0.23 -3.92 4.39
CA ALA A 175 0.61 -2.62 3.80
C ALA A 175 -0.55 -1.90 3.06
N TYR A 176 -1.76 -1.93 3.63
CA TYR A 176 -2.96 -1.30 3.05
C TYR A 176 -3.97 -0.97 4.14
N SER A 177 -4.91 -0.07 3.82
CA SER A 177 -6.05 0.23 4.69
C SER A 177 -7.30 0.49 3.85
N VAL A 178 -8.30 -0.37 4.02
CA VAL A 178 -9.65 -0.23 3.45
C VAL A 178 -10.74 -0.31 4.52
N ARG A 179 -10.42 -0.80 5.72
CA ARG A 179 -11.37 -0.94 6.82
C ARG A 179 -11.94 0.44 7.17
N ASN A 180 -13.25 0.50 7.38
CA ASN A 180 -14.02 1.71 7.68
C ASN A 180 -14.00 2.81 6.61
N LYS A 181 -13.38 2.59 5.45
CA LYS A 181 -13.41 3.54 4.32
C LYS A 181 -14.74 3.46 3.57
N LYS A 182 -15.13 4.55 2.93
CA LYS A 182 -16.26 4.60 1.98
C LYS A 182 -15.74 4.45 0.56
N VAL A 183 -16.28 3.51 -0.20
CA VAL A 183 -15.83 3.22 -1.56
C VAL A 183 -16.91 3.65 -2.55
N VAL A 184 -16.52 4.32 -3.63
CA VAL A 184 -17.37 4.53 -4.79
C VAL A 184 -16.85 3.69 -5.95
N ILE A 185 -17.73 2.94 -6.61
CA ILE A 185 -17.36 2.02 -7.69
C ILE A 185 -18.21 2.23 -8.94
N THR A 186 -17.57 2.42 -10.09
CA THR A 186 -18.23 2.31 -11.41
C THR A 186 -18.10 0.91 -11.94
N GLY A 187 -19.04 0.45 -12.77
CA GLY A 187 -18.99 -0.93 -13.28
C GLY A 187 -19.21 -1.99 -12.20
N GLY A 188 -19.69 -1.61 -11.02
CA GLY A 188 -19.91 -2.51 -9.87
C GLY A 188 -20.99 -3.58 -10.08
N SER A 189 -21.70 -3.56 -11.20
CA SER A 189 -22.60 -4.65 -11.61
C SER A 189 -21.93 -5.65 -12.56
N GLY A 190 -20.73 -5.35 -13.07
CA GLY A 190 -19.96 -6.27 -13.92
C GLY A 190 -19.27 -7.38 -13.12
N ALA A 191 -18.72 -8.37 -13.80
CA ALA A 191 -18.15 -9.57 -13.16
C ALA A 191 -17.04 -9.22 -12.14
N PHE A 192 -15.99 -8.50 -12.55
CA PHE A 192 -14.93 -8.04 -11.64
C PHE A 192 -15.45 -7.09 -10.58
N GLY A 193 -16.34 -6.16 -10.97
CA GLY A 193 -16.94 -5.18 -10.06
C GLY A 193 -17.65 -5.87 -8.88
N ARG A 194 -18.45 -6.92 -9.13
CA ARG A 194 -19.10 -7.71 -8.06
C ARG A 194 -18.09 -8.46 -7.20
N ALA A 195 -17.11 -9.12 -7.82
CA ALA A 195 -16.09 -9.89 -7.12
C ALA A 195 -15.25 -9.02 -6.17
N ILE A 196 -14.78 -7.85 -6.64
CA ILE A 196 -13.98 -6.94 -5.80
C ILE A 196 -14.78 -6.34 -4.65
N GLN A 197 -16.09 -6.10 -4.84
CA GLN A 197 -16.97 -5.70 -3.74
C GLN A 197 -17.05 -6.76 -2.65
N GLY A 198 -17.17 -8.04 -3.03
CA GLY A 198 -17.15 -9.15 -2.07
C GLY A 198 -15.87 -9.15 -1.23
N GLN A 199 -14.71 -8.99 -1.88
CA GLN A 199 -13.42 -8.87 -1.18
C GLN A 199 -13.39 -7.65 -0.25
N LEU A 200 -13.82 -6.48 -0.70
CA LEU A 200 -13.81 -5.24 0.08
C LEU A 200 -14.73 -5.30 1.30
N LEU A 201 -15.92 -5.88 1.17
CA LEU A 201 -16.84 -6.09 2.28
C LEU A 201 -16.24 -7.05 3.33
N SER A 202 -15.55 -8.10 2.90
CA SER A 202 -14.85 -9.02 3.81
C SER A 202 -13.71 -8.35 4.61
N GLU A 203 -13.17 -7.26 4.08
CA GLU A 203 -12.12 -6.45 4.72
C GLU A 203 -12.67 -5.36 5.66
N GLY A 204 -14.00 -5.26 5.78
CA GLY A 204 -14.66 -4.30 6.67
C GLY A 204 -14.70 -2.88 6.13
N VAL A 205 -14.77 -2.69 4.81
CA VAL A 205 -15.17 -1.41 4.20
C VAL A 205 -16.52 -0.96 4.78
N LYS A 206 -16.66 0.34 5.09
CA LYS A 206 -17.87 0.87 5.75
C LYS A 206 -19.08 0.86 4.84
N ASP A 207 -18.90 1.28 3.60
CA ASP A 207 -19.96 1.40 2.60
C ASP A 207 -19.38 1.33 1.19
N ILE A 208 -20.15 0.79 0.26
CA ILE A 208 -19.82 0.75 -1.16
C ILE A 208 -20.98 1.29 -1.98
N GLN A 209 -20.78 2.47 -2.57
CA GLN A 209 -21.75 3.11 -3.45
C GLN A 209 -21.42 2.84 -4.92
N LYS A 210 -22.38 2.28 -5.65
CA LYS A 210 -22.26 2.03 -7.10
C LYS A 210 -22.68 3.26 -7.89
N LEU A 211 -21.81 3.73 -8.79
CA LEU A 211 -22.13 4.70 -9.84
C LEU A 211 -22.56 3.98 -11.11
N ARG A 212 -23.86 4.05 -11.42
CA ARG A 212 -24.49 3.36 -12.55
C ARG A 212 -24.50 4.25 -13.80
N PHE A 213 -23.90 3.77 -14.87
CA PHE A 213 -23.98 4.40 -16.18
C PHE A 213 -25.45 4.44 -16.68
N GLY A 214 -25.85 5.54 -17.29
CA GLY A 214 -27.23 5.79 -17.76
C GLY A 214 -28.20 6.28 -16.68
N LYS A 215 -27.82 6.23 -15.39
CA LYS A 215 -28.64 6.72 -14.26
C LYS A 215 -27.94 7.84 -13.49
N ASP A 216 -26.72 7.57 -13.05
CA ASP A 216 -25.95 8.48 -12.21
C ASP A 216 -24.98 9.33 -13.05
N TRP A 217 -24.56 8.81 -14.20
CA TRP A 217 -23.70 9.50 -15.16
C TRP A 217 -23.81 8.92 -16.56
N THR A 218 -23.41 9.69 -17.58
CA THR A 218 -23.29 9.27 -18.98
C THR A 218 -21.98 9.81 -19.56
N HIS A 219 -21.68 9.58 -20.84
CA HIS A 219 -20.51 10.19 -21.48
C HIS A 219 -20.58 11.73 -21.57
N HIS A 220 -21.78 12.32 -21.42
CA HIS A 220 -22.01 13.75 -21.59
C HIS A 220 -22.52 14.44 -20.33
N ASP A 221 -22.96 13.69 -19.32
CA ASP A 221 -23.52 14.22 -18.07
C ASP A 221 -22.91 13.53 -16.85
N PHE A 222 -22.24 14.32 -16.01
CA PHE A 222 -21.66 13.91 -14.73
C PHE A 222 -22.20 14.76 -13.57
N SER A 223 -23.25 15.55 -13.78
CA SER A 223 -23.76 16.53 -12.80
C SER A 223 -24.09 15.93 -11.43
N ARG A 224 -24.46 14.64 -11.39
CA ARG A 224 -24.88 13.93 -10.17
C ARG A 224 -23.73 13.28 -9.39
N VAL A 225 -22.50 13.24 -9.92
CA VAL A 225 -21.40 12.49 -9.28
C VAL A 225 -20.72 13.24 -8.14
N GLY A 226 -20.74 14.58 -8.16
CA GLY A 226 -20.07 15.42 -7.18
C GLY A 226 -20.46 15.11 -5.72
N PRO A 227 -21.76 15.13 -5.36
CA PRO A 227 -22.22 14.80 -4.00
C PRO A 227 -21.84 13.38 -3.54
N ILE A 228 -21.78 12.43 -4.48
CA ILE A 228 -21.39 11.04 -4.20
C ILE A 228 -19.91 10.96 -3.83
N PHE A 229 -19.07 11.75 -4.50
CA PHE A 229 -17.64 11.78 -4.25
C PHE A 229 -17.23 12.50 -2.97
N GLU A 230 -18.00 13.45 -2.46
CA GLU A 230 -17.67 14.23 -1.25
C GLU A 230 -17.23 13.33 -0.08
N ASN A 231 -18.00 12.29 0.18
CA ASN A 231 -17.80 11.39 1.32
C ASN A 231 -16.96 10.14 1.01
N ALA A 232 -16.58 9.91 -0.25
CA ALA A 232 -15.82 8.73 -0.63
C ALA A 232 -14.33 8.85 -0.19
N ASP A 233 -13.70 7.73 0.11
CA ASP A 233 -12.25 7.65 0.38
C ASP A 233 -11.51 6.99 -0.78
N ILE A 234 -12.17 6.04 -1.44
CA ILE A 234 -11.63 5.27 -2.56
C ILE A 234 -12.58 5.36 -3.75
N LEU A 235 -12.05 5.69 -4.93
CA LEU A 235 -12.74 5.57 -6.22
C LEU A 235 -12.23 4.34 -6.97
N ILE A 236 -13.11 3.41 -7.34
CA ILE A 236 -12.78 2.22 -8.13
C ILE A 236 -13.45 2.29 -9.50
N LEU A 237 -12.64 2.20 -10.54
CA LEU A 237 -13.03 2.36 -11.93
C LEU A 237 -12.97 1.00 -12.63
N THR A 238 -14.09 0.27 -12.62
CA THR A 238 -14.20 -1.07 -13.25
C THR A 238 -15.12 -1.09 -14.47
N HIS A 239 -15.66 0.06 -14.89
CA HIS A 239 -16.45 0.12 -16.11
C HIS A 239 -15.54 0.00 -17.34
N GLY A 240 -16.08 -0.57 -18.40
CA GLY A 240 -15.41 -0.62 -19.68
C GLY A 240 -16.18 -1.42 -20.72
N THR A 241 -15.79 -1.23 -21.97
CA THR A 241 -16.43 -1.85 -23.14
C THR A 241 -15.40 -2.08 -24.24
N LYS A 242 -15.68 -3.06 -25.10
CA LYS A 242 -14.95 -3.28 -26.35
C LYS A 242 -15.69 -2.70 -27.56
N GLY A 243 -16.89 -2.16 -27.35
CA GLY A 243 -17.80 -1.62 -28.36
C GLY A 243 -17.29 -0.37 -29.07
N LEU A 244 -18.19 0.28 -29.81
CA LEU A 244 -17.88 1.50 -30.57
C LEU A 244 -17.54 2.69 -29.67
N ASP A 245 -18.06 2.68 -28.44
CA ASP A 245 -17.88 3.68 -27.40
C ASP A 245 -16.62 3.44 -26.54
N ALA A 246 -15.75 2.48 -26.90
CA ALA A 246 -14.58 2.08 -26.10
C ALA A 246 -13.70 3.26 -25.67
N MET A 247 -13.47 4.25 -26.53
CA MET A 247 -12.67 5.44 -26.18
C MET A 247 -13.36 6.28 -25.09
N ASN A 248 -14.66 6.51 -25.23
CA ASN A 248 -15.42 7.30 -24.26
C ASN A 248 -15.55 6.58 -22.92
N ALA A 249 -15.80 5.27 -22.92
CA ALA A 249 -15.92 4.47 -21.72
C ALA A 249 -14.56 4.24 -21.02
N ASN A 250 -13.55 3.74 -21.73
CA ASN A 250 -12.32 3.26 -21.07
C ASN A 250 -11.31 4.38 -20.78
N CYS A 251 -11.43 5.53 -21.45
CA CYS A 251 -10.50 6.66 -21.33
C CYS A 251 -11.22 7.95 -20.90
N ASN A 252 -12.02 8.57 -21.78
CA ASN A 252 -12.52 9.94 -21.54
C ASN A 252 -13.35 10.07 -20.25
N SER A 253 -14.31 9.17 -20.05
CA SER A 253 -15.13 9.18 -18.82
C SER A 253 -14.36 8.77 -17.58
N THR A 254 -13.40 7.86 -17.71
CA THR A 254 -12.49 7.49 -16.62
C THR A 254 -11.69 8.72 -16.15
N ILE A 255 -11.08 9.46 -17.07
CA ILE A 255 -10.37 10.72 -16.76
C ILE A 255 -11.33 11.69 -16.08
N ARG A 256 -12.50 11.94 -16.68
CA ARG A 256 -13.45 12.92 -16.13
C ARG A 256 -13.94 12.56 -14.71
N LEU A 257 -14.19 11.29 -14.43
CA LEU A 257 -14.58 10.83 -13.10
C LEU A 257 -13.45 11.00 -12.07
N ILE A 258 -12.19 10.77 -12.48
CA ILE A 258 -11.03 11.00 -11.63
C ILE A 258 -10.86 12.49 -11.33
N GLU A 259 -10.93 13.35 -12.35
CA GLU A 259 -10.85 14.80 -12.18
C GLU A 259 -11.92 15.28 -11.21
N LEU A 260 -13.19 14.90 -11.41
CA LEU A 260 -14.28 15.26 -10.51
C LEU A 260 -14.08 14.74 -9.09
N PHE A 261 -13.59 13.51 -8.93
CA PHE A 261 -13.29 12.96 -7.60
C PHE A 261 -12.21 13.78 -6.91
N LEU A 262 -11.10 14.08 -7.60
CA LEU A 262 -9.99 14.85 -7.05
C LEU A 262 -10.36 16.32 -6.79
N GLU A 263 -11.16 16.95 -7.65
CA GLU A 263 -11.75 18.28 -7.42
C GLU A 263 -12.53 18.30 -6.09
N GLN A 264 -13.40 17.30 -5.85
CA GLN A 264 -14.13 17.20 -4.58
C GLN A 264 -13.22 17.00 -3.37
N LYS A 265 -12.02 16.42 -3.55
CA LYS A 265 -11.02 16.24 -2.48
C LYS A 265 -10.15 17.48 -2.26
N GLY A 266 -9.80 18.19 -3.33
CA GLY A 266 -8.98 19.41 -3.27
C GLY A 266 -9.73 20.62 -2.72
N LEU A 267 -11.04 20.73 -2.97
CA LEU A 267 -11.86 21.87 -2.54
C LEU A 267 -12.10 21.99 -1.02
N GLY A 268 -11.46 21.16 -0.18
CA GLY A 268 -11.64 21.20 1.28
C GLY A 268 -13.06 20.90 1.76
N LYS A 269 -13.96 20.47 0.87
CA LYS A 269 -15.36 20.15 1.18
C LYS A 269 -15.51 18.88 2.00
N GLY A 270 -14.57 17.94 1.85
CA GLY A 270 -14.37 16.88 2.84
C GLY A 270 -13.48 17.39 3.97
N GLY A 271 -13.93 17.29 5.22
CA GLY A 271 -13.15 17.69 6.40
C GLY A 271 -11.73 17.11 6.47
N PRO A 272 -10.91 17.54 7.44
CA PRO A 272 -9.47 17.24 7.47
C PRO A 272 -9.17 15.74 7.37
N ARG A 273 -8.41 15.34 6.35
CA ARG A 273 -8.03 13.95 6.09
C ARG A 273 -6.57 13.72 6.44
N LYS A 274 -6.30 12.59 7.11
CA LYS A 274 -4.93 12.18 7.44
C LYS A 274 -4.22 11.46 6.30
N THR A 275 -4.95 10.98 5.30
CA THR A 275 -4.37 10.31 4.13
C THR A 275 -4.89 10.91 2.84
N VAL A 276 -4.06 10.84 1.81
CA VAL A 276 -4.42 11.18 0.44
C VAL A 276 -5.57 10.30 -0.10
N PRO A 277 -6.37 10.81 -1.06
CA PRO A 277 -7.38 10.01 -1.73
C PRO A 277 -6.76 8.83 -2.50
N GLU A 278 -7.57 7.80 -2.72
CA GLU A 278 -7.14 6.58 -3.36
C GLU A 278 -8.02 6.23 -4.57
N ILE A 279 -7.39 5.85 -5.68
CA ILE A 279 -8.04 5.60 -6.97
C ILE A 279 -7.55 4.27 -7.53
N TRP A 280 -8.45 3.37 -7.85
CA TRP A 280 -8.13 2.07 -8.45
C TRP A 280 -8.70 2.01 -9.86
N TYR A 281 -7.85 1.79 -10.85
CA TYR A 281 -8.26 1.63 -12.24
C TYR A 281 -8.05 0.20 -12.71
N VAL A 282 -9.07 -0.39 -13.33
CA VAL A 282 -8.97 -1.70 -13.98
C VAL A 282 -8.56 -1.51 -15.43
N GLY A 283 -7.27 -1.68 -15.69
CA GLY A 283 -6.66 -1.76 -17.01
C GLY A 283 -6.87 -3.13 -17.67
N SER A 284 -5.91 -3.55 -18.48
CA SER A 284 -5.94 -4.88 -19.14
C SER A 284 -4.60 -5.18 -19.81
N GLU A 285 -4.21 -6.46 -19.90
CA GLU A 285 -3.00 -6.87 -20.63
C GLU A 285 -2.97 -6.43 -22.11
N ILE A 286 -4.14 -6.11 -22.69
CA ILE A 286 -4.26 -5.51 -24.03
C ILE A 286 -3.44 -4.22 -24.20
N GLU A 287 -3.06 -3.57 -23.10
CA GLU A 287 -2.21 -2.40 -23.07
C GLU A 287 -0.80 -2.69 -23.60
N ILE A 288 -0.32 -3.95 -23.51
CA ILE A 288 0.96 -4.40 -24.07
C ILE A 288 0.83 -5.21 -25.34
N HIS A 289 -0.10 -6.17 -25.43
CA HIS A 289 -0.11 -7.13 -26.54
C HIS A 289 -0.91 -6.63 -27.76
N PRO A 290 -0.60 -7.08 -28.99
CA PRO A 290 -1.30 -6.64 -30.19
C PRO A 290 -2.75 -7.11 -30.22
N ALA A 291 -3.58 -6.42 -31.01
CA ALA A 291 -5.00 -6.75 -31.21
C ALA A 291 -5.26 -7.78 -32.33
N TRP A 292 -4.19 -8.34 -32.93
CA TRP A 292 -4.22 -9.39 -33.96
C TRP A 292 -5.22 -9.16 -35.11
N GLY A 293 -5.39 -7.91 -35.54
CA GLY A 293 -6.27 -7.55 -36.65
C GLY A 293 -7.77 -7.57 -36.32
N ILE A 294 -8.18 -7.90 -35.09
CA ILE A 294 -9.59 -7.94 -34.68
C ILE A 294 -10.07 -6.50 -34.42
N PRO A 295 -11.04 -5.95 -35.19
CA PRO A 295 -11.41 -4.53 -35.10
C PRO A 295 -11.90 -4.10 -33.72
N GLU A 296 -12.65 -4.96 -33.05
CA GLU A 296 -13.12 -4.75 -31.68
C GLU A 296 -11.96 -4.64 -30.69
N MET A 297 -10.98 -5.55 -30.79
CA MET A 297 -9.80 -5.53 -29.93
C MET A 297 -8.86 -4.36 -30.25
N GLN A 298 -8.83 -3.88 -31.49
CA GLN A 298 -8.09 -2.67 -31.86
C GLN A 298 -8.66 -1.44 -31.17
N ARG A 299 -10.00 -1.27 -31.18
CA ARG A 299 -10.67 -0.18 -30.45
C ARG A 299 -10.41 -0.29 -28.94
N TYR A 300 -10.57 -1.50 -28.38
CA TYR A 300 -10.32 -1.75 -26.97
C TYR A 300 -8.88 -1.42 -26.58
N SER A 301 -7.89 -1.93 -27.33
CA SER A 301 -6.47 -1.65 -27.11
C SER A 301 -6.14 -0.17 -27.21
N ALA A 302 -6.64 0.51 -28.25
CA ALA A 302 -6.44 1.95 -28.44
C ALA A 302 -6.98 2.76 -27.26
N SER A 303 -8.19 2.44 -26.79
CA SER A 303 -8.81 3.13 -25.66
C SER A 303 -8.08 2.93 -24.34
N LYS A 304 -7.63 1.71 -24.02
CA LYS A 304 -6.86 1.42 -22.80
C LYS A 304 -5.48 2.09 -22.84
N ARG A 305 -4.82 2.07 -24.00
CA ARG A 305 -3.51 2.73 -24.19
C ARG A 305 -3.59 4.25 -24.13
N ALA A 306 -4.67 4.84 -24.63
CA ALA A 306 -4.88 6.29 -24.59
C ALA A 306 -4.95 6.84 -23.15
N PHE A 307 -5.39 6.02 -22.19
CA PHE A 307 -5.44 6.41 -20.78
C PHE A 307 -4.08 6.35 -20.08
N MET A 308 -3.10 5.61 -20.61
CA MET A 308 -1.84 5.31 -19.93
C MET A 308 -1.01 6.56 -19.56
N PRO A 309 -0.89 7.61 -20.40
CA PRO A 309 -0.18 8.84 -20.00
C PRO A 309 -0.79 9.52 -18.76
N TYR A 310 -2.12 9.55 -18.66
CA TYR A 310 -2.84 10.08 -17.50
C TYR A 310 -2.63 9.19 -16.27
N ALA A 311 -2.75 7.87 -16.45
CA ALA A 311 -2.45 6.88 -15.41
C ALA A 311 -1.02 7.03 -14.87
N ARG A 312 -0.04 7.32 -15.74
CA ARG A 312 1.35 7.55 -15.33
C ARG A 312 1.54 8.81 -14.51
N ALA A 313 0.86 9.91 -14.86
CA ALA A 313 0.90 11.13 -14.06
C ALA A 313 0.35 10.87 -12.63
N LEU A 314 -0.79 10.18 -12.52
CA LEU A 314 -1.34 9.78 -11.21
C LEU A 314 -0.42 8.83 -10.44
N TYR A 315 0.23 7.89 -11.14
CA TYR A 315 1.15 6.94 -10.54
C TYR A 315 2.35 7.61 -9.88
N GLU A 316 2.78 8.79 -10.37
CA GLU A 316 3.89 9.57 -9.81
C GLU A 316 3.45 10.62 -8.78
N ASP A 317 2.21 11.11 -8.86
CA ASP A 317 1.71 12.18 -8.00
C ASP A 317 1.68 11.75 -6.51
N PRO A 318 2.42 12.43 -5.61
CA PRO A 318 2.46 12.06 -4.19
C PRO A 318 1.14 12.36 -3.44
N ARG A 319 0.20 13.10 -4.03
CA ARG A 319 -1.05 13.54 -3.41
C ARG A 319 -2.22 12.60 -3.64
N VAL A 320 -1.99 11.47 -4.30
CA VAL A 320 -2.99 10.44 -4.57
C VAL A 320 -2.33 9.06 -4.53
N ILE A 321 -3.03 8.08 -3.96
CA ILE A 321 -2.68 6.67 -4.14
C ILE A 321 -3.40 6.17 -5.38
N TYR A 322 -2.67 6.04 -6.48
CA TYR A 322 -3.21 5.47 -7.71
C TYR A 322 -2.79 4.01 -7.85
N ARG A 323 -3.78 3.12 -8.00
CA ARG A 323 -3.57 1.70 -8.27
C ARG A 323 -3.97 1.36 -9.69
N HIS A 324 -3.04 0.78 -10.42
CA HIS A 324 -3.22 0.35 -11.80
C HIS A 324 -3.31 -1.18 -11.83
N ILE A 325 -4.54 -1.70 -11.88
CA ILE A 325 -4.84 -3.13 -11.86
C ILE A 325 -4.84 -3.64 -13.29
N VAL A 326 -3.94 -4.56 -13.63
CA VAL A 326 -3.79 -5.08 -14.99
C VAL A 326 -4.14 -6.56 -15.02
N PRO A 327 -5.41 -6.89 -15.29
CA PRO A 327 -5.86 -8.26 -15.41
C PRO A 327 -5.55 -8.87 -16.79
N ALA A 328 -5.13 -10.13 -16.77
CA ALA A 328 -5.34 -11.07 -17.87
C ALA A 328 -6.84 -11.31 -18.09
N ALA A 329 -7.20 -11.92 -19.22
CA ALA A 329 -8.60 -12.22 -19.51
C ALA A 329 -9.21 -13.10 -18.39
N PHE A 330 -10.40 -12.74 -17.92
CA PHE A 330 -11.19 -13.53 -16.96
C PHE A 330 -12.62 -13.66 -17.48
N ASP A 331 -13.33 -14.71 -17.06
CA ASP A 331 -14.70 -14.97 -17.50
C ASP A 331 -15.64 -13.82 -17.12
N SER A 332 -16.23 -13.19 -18.14
CA SER A 332 -17.10 -12.04 -18.00
C SER A 332 -17.99 -11.86 -19.23
N SER A 333 -18.89 -10.89 -19.18
CA SER A 333 -19.67 -10.47 -20.36
C SER A 333 -18.81 -9.90 -21.49
N MET A 334 -17.54 -9.53 -21.22
CA MET A 334 -16.61 -9.04 -22.24
C MET A 334 -15.83 -10.17 -22.94
N GLY A 335 -15.98 -11.42 -22.50
CA GLY A 335 -15.34 -12.57 -23.12
C GLY A 335 -15.13 -13.74 -22.16
N LYS A 336 -14.96 -14.93 -22.72
CA LYS A 336 -14.62 -16.16 -21.99
C LYS A 336 -13.12 -16.24 -21.71
N ALA A 337 -12.78 -16.80 -20.56
CA ALA A 337 -11.40 -17.12 -20.17
C ALA A 337 -11.38 -18.26 -19.14
N ILE A 338 -10.19 -18.76 -18.83
CA ILE A 338 -9.98 -19.92 -17.96
C ILE A 338 -10.14 -19.63 -16.46
N VAL A 339 -10.04 -18.37 -16.06
CA VAL A 339 -10.13 -17.94 -14.65
C VAL A 339 -11.39 -17.09 -14.43
N SER A 340 -11.94 -17.15 -13.22
CA SER A 340 -13.13 -16.39 -12.83
C SER A 340 -12.82 -14.95 -12.44
N ALA A 341 -13.85 -14.12 -12.36
CA ALA A 341 -13.73 -12.77 -11.81
C ALA A 341 -13.34 -12.78 -10.31
N ASP A 342 -13.76 -13.79 -9.55
CA ASP A 342 -13.37 -13.97 -8.14
C ASP A 342 -11.88 -14.24 -7.99
N TRP A 343 -11.30 -15.06 -8.89
CA TRP A 343 -9.86 -15.23 -8.95
C TRP A 343 -9.15 -13.90 -9.23
N ALA A 344 -9.61 -13.15 -10.24
CA ALA A 344 -9.01 -11.88 -10.61
C ALA A 344 -9.07 -10.86 -9.46
N ALA A 345 -10.21 -10.74 -8.78
CA ALA A 345 -10.37 -9.86 -7.62
C ALA A 345 -9.53 -10.32 -6.41
N GLY A 346 -9.45 -11.64 -6.16
CA GLY A 346 -8.63 -12.22 -5.11
C GLY A 346 -7.13 -11.94 -5.31
N VAL A 347 -6.62 -12.13 -6.52
CA VAL A 347 -5.23 -11.81 -6.89
C VAL A 347 -4.97 -10.31 -6.82
N ALA A 348 -5.91 -9.47 -7.28
CA ALA A 348 -5.79 -8.02 -7.15
C ALA A 348 -5.62 -7.62 -5.67
N MET A 349 -6.49 -8.14 -4.79
CA MET A 349 -6.40 -7.86 -3.37
C MET A 349 -5.17 -8.46 -2.72
N TRP A 350 -4.68 -9.62 -3.16
CA TRP A 350 -3.43 -10.21 -2.67
C TRP A 350 -2.23 -9.25 -2.86
N TRP A 351 -2.15 -8.59 -4.02
CA TRP A 351 -1.12 -7.57 -4.30
C TRP A 351 -1.37 -6.26 -3.55
N ILE A 352 -2.61 -5.78 -3.52
CA ILE A 352 -2.98 -4.55 -2.81
C ILE A 352 -2.65 -4.65 -1.32
N ARG A 353 -2.94 -5.79 -0.69
CA ARG A 353 -2.60 -6.09 0.72
C ARG A 353 -1.11 -5.92 1.02
N ARG A 354 -0.26 -6.15 0.01
CA ARG A 354 1.21 -6.04 0.09
C ARG A 354 1.74 -4.66 -0.32
N GLY A 355 0.85 -3.69 -0.50
CA GLY A 355 1.21 -2.31 -0.81
C GLY A 355 1.40 -2.02 -2.30
N ALA A 356 1.09 -2.97 -3.19
CA ALA A 356 1.33 -2.78 -4.63
C ALA A 356 0.43 -1.67 -5.22
N TYR A 357 1.05 -0.67 -5.87
CA TYR A 357 0.34 0.33 -6.66
C TYR A 357 0.13 -0.13 -8.10
N TYR A 358 1.14 -0.73 -8.73
CA TYR A 358 0.91 -1.50 -9.95
C TYR A 358 0.53 -2.93 -9.56
N VAL A 359 -0.65 -3.39 -10.00
CA VAL A 359 -1.28 -4.62 -9.51
C VAL A 359 -1.40 -5.63 -10.66
N PRO A 360 -0.40 -6.51 -10.86
CA PRO A 360 -0.40 -7.48 -11.95
C PRO A 360 -1.30 -8.66 -11.62
N VAL A 361 -2.44 -8.76 -12.30
CA VAL A 361 -3.44 -9.83 -12.13
C VAL A 361 -3.34 -10.77 -13.32
N THR A 362 -2.27 -11.57 -13.39
CA THR A 362 -1.93 -12.30 -14.61
C THR A 362 -1.63 -13.77 -14.36
N TYR A 363 -2.05 -14.61 -15.31
CA TYR A 363 -1.55 -15.99 -15.48
C TYR A 363 -0.70 -16.14 -16.75
N SER A 364 -0.65 -15.12 -17.62
CA SER A 364 0.15 -15.11 -18.86
C SER A 364 1.57 -14.55 -18.63
N GLY A 365 1.77 -13.81 -17.54
CA GLY A 365 3.00 -13.08 -17.23
C GLY A 365 3.12 -11.72 -17.93
N LEU A 366 2.24 -11.38 -18.87
CA LEU A 366 2.34 -10.15 -19.67
C LEU A 366 2.20 -8.88 -18.82
N ALA A 367 1.40 -8.90 -17.75
CA ALA A 367 1.31 -7.77 -16.82
C ALA A 367 2.67 -7.41 -16.18
N PHE A 368 3.57 -8.38 -15.96
CA PHE A 368 4.91 -8.06 -15.46
C PHE A 368 5.77 -7.35 -16.51
N LEU A 369 5.68 -7.74 -17.78
CA LEU A 369 6.33 -7.00 -18.87
C LEU A 369 5.72 -5.60 -19.04
N HIS A 370 4.40 -5.50 -18.89
CA HIS A 370 3.70 -4.23 -18.92
C HIS A 370 4.13 -3.31 -17.77
N PHE A 371 4.46 -3.82 -16.58
CA PHE A 371 5.01 -3.00 -15.50
C PHE A 371 6.25 -2.21 -15.95
N PHE A 372 7.21 -2.87 -16.61
CA PHE A 372 8.41 -2.19 -17.13
C PHE A 372 8.07 -1.17 -18.20
N LYS A 373 7.21 -1.53 -19.17
CA LYS A 373 6.72 -0.59 -20.18
C LYS A 373 6.05 0.62 -19.52
N PHE A 374 5.15 0.38 -18.57
CA PHE A 374 4.41 1.40 -17.85
C PHE A 374 5.38 2.36 -17.17
N LEU A 375 6.31 1.85 -16.35
CA LEU A 375 7.24 2.70 -15.61
C LEU A 375 8.20 3.50 -16.51
N TYR A 376 8.80 2.86 -17.52
CA TYR A 376 9.96 3.44 -18.21
C TYR A 376 9.68 3.98 -19.62
N LEU A 377 8.63 3.49 -20.29
CA LEU A 377 8.37 3.83 -21.70
C LEU A 377 7.14 4.75 -21.87
N VAL A 378 6.23 4.75 -20.92
CA VAL A 378 5.03 5.60 -20.99
C VAL A 378 5.35 6.95 -20.37
N ARG A 379 5.28 8.00 -21.18
CA ARG A 379 5.49 9.37 -20.71
C ARG A 379 4.25 9.86 -19.96
N PRO A 380 4.41 10.42 -18.75
CA PRO A 380 3.29 11.00 -18.01
C PRO A 380 2.75 12.24 -18.73
N ASP A 381 1.43 12.39 -18.74
CA ASP A 381 0.80 13.64 -19.17
C ASP A 381 0.91 14.69 -18.05
N VAL A 382 1.91 15.56 -18.15
CA VAL A 382 2.19 16.58 -17.14
C VAL A 382 1.08 17.65 -17.09
N SER A 383 0.29 17.82 -18.16
CA SER A 383 -0.85 18.74 -18.18
C SER A 383 -1.99 18.25 -17.28
N ALA A 384 -2.12 16.93 -17.10
CA ALA A 384 -3.02 16.35 -16.11
C ALA A 384 -2.52 16.59 -14.69
N ALA A 385 -1.21 16.49 -14.44
CA ALA A 385 -0.62 16.73 -13.13
C ALA A 385 -0.74 18.20 -12.68
N SER A 386 -0.71 19.15 -13.63
CA SER A 386 -0.88 20.58 -13.33
C SER A 386 -2.32 20.95 -12.99
N LYS A 387 -3.33 20.29 -13.58
CA LYS A 387 -4.75 20.45 -13.22
C LYS A 387 -5.10 19.92 -11.82
N LEU A 388 -4.20 19.13 -11.23
CA LEU A 388 -4.32 18.65 -9.85
C LEU A 388 -3.69 19.61 -8.83
N LYS A 389 -2.99 20.67 -9.26
CA LYS A 389 -2.55 21.78 -8.39
C LYS A 389 -3.74 22.68 -8.10
#